data_AF-A0AAN7MIG2-F1
#
_entry.id   AF-A0AAN7MIG2-F1
#
_cell.length_a   1.000
_cell.length_b   1.000
_cell.length_c   1.000
_cell.angle_alpha   90.00
_cell.angle_beta   90.00
_cell.angle_gamma   90.00
#
_symmetry.space_group_name_H-M   'P 1'
#
loop_
_entity.id
_entity.type
_entity.pdbx_description
1 polymer ?
#
loop_
_entity_poly.entity_id
_entity_poly.type
_entity_poly.pdbx_seq_one_letter_code
_entity_poly.pdbx_strand_id
1 'polypeptide(L)'
;MMERKPSSLRKILVQALVCGVAVLVIRFAYVVTVAGGSCGDIGDFCLFSLPENLNLVIAGTAASAAKAAASSPAVRDPRSGKDWIRAVKFYSDIFQDLIAEEFLSPSSKSLCVGSLIGDDVHALKQIGVKDSVGVSVKSSSSLAKYHDGVFDFVFSGGGRFDLSPRPADLATEIQRTLKPKGVIVVHTRANDTYSFNSFLKLFDDCRLLRMLDVDGFHPSMPRIREIIMSKESDFHVRSHLGSKPSGKSEDKCEVPLYKQRIVADAEPLIMEEPLKPWLTLKRNLANIRYLPSIVDVSFKSKYVYVDVGARSYGSSIGSWFKKQYPKQNKTFEIYAIEADRHFHKDYKLKKGVTLLPYAAWVRNESLFFEINRDTEQKIQEKGRGMGRIQPGQSSARPTNGDVEKIKGFDFADWLRRTVSEKDFVVVKMDVEGTEFDLIPRLFKNGAICMIDEIFLECHYNRWQRCCPGVRSAKYEKTYRQCMDLFTSLRQSGVLVHQWCRKGHLAREPEIIFKSTQKLPVDGPESVNTKAYPPADAQLTTTILGLVQQASNYKQLKKEANEDEYQQATLMICTVALERIATTMVMSENYSV
;
A
#
# COMPACT_ATOMS: atom_id res chain seq x y z
N MET A 1 56.04 16.68 -45.90
CA MET A 1 56.06 15.68 -44.80
C MET A 1 55.50 16.32 -43.53
N MET A 2 54.30 15.91 -43.12
CA MET A 2 53.90 15.83 -41.71
C MET A 2 52.59 15.01 -41.67
N GLU A 3 52.74 13.70 -41.48
CA GLU A 3 51.61 12.79 -41.25
C GLU A 3 50.96 13.11 -39.90
N ARG A 4 49.65 13.39 -39.89
CA ARG A 4 48.85 13.37 -38.66
C ARG A 4 48.35 11.95 -38.43
N LYS A 5 48.94 11.26 -37.44
CA LYS A 5 48.49 9.97 -36.90
C LYS A 5 47.01 10.02 -36.49
N PRO A 6 46.20 9.00 -36.80
CA PRO A 6 44.84 8.87 -36.26
C PRO A 6 44.89 8.68 -34.74
N SER A 7 44.04 9.43 -34.01
CA SER A 7 44.09 9.56 -32.56
C SER A 7 43.88 8.22 -31.83
N SER A 8 44.93 7.78 -31.13
CA SER A 8 45.01 6.57 -30.30
C SER A 8 43.81 6.39 -29.35
N LEU A 9 43.20 7.48 -28.89
CA LEU A 9 42.03 7.48 -28.01
C LEU A 9 40.78 6.82 -28.63
N ARG A 10 40.57 6.92 -29.94
CA ARG A 10 39.37 6.36 -30.60
C ARG A 10 39.44 4.83 -30.69
N LYS A 11 40.65 4.28 -30.91
CA LYS A 11 40.87 2.83 -30.88
C LYS A 11 40.71 2.26 -29.46
N ILE A 12 41.18 3.00 -28.45
CA ILE A 12 41.03 2.62 -27.04
C ILE A 12 39.55 2.60 -26.62
N LEU A 13 38.77 3.62 -27.02
CA LEU A 13 37.33 3.68 -26.75
C LEU A 13 36.55 2.53 -27.39
N VAL A 14 36.88 2.17 -28.64
CA VAL A 14 36.23 1.04 -29.33
C VAL A 14 36.61 -0.29 -28.66
N GLN A 15 37.88 -0.49 -28.28
CA GLN A 15 38.29 -1.68 -27.53
C GLN A 15 37.61 -1.79 -26.16
N ALA A 16 37.48 -0.68 -25.42
CA ALA A 16 36.77 -0.67 -24.14
C ALA A 16 35.29 -1.05 -24.30
N LEU A 17 34.64 -0.59 -25.38
CA LEU A 17 33.24 -0.88 -25.66
C LEU A 17 33.03 -2.34 -26.07
N VAL A 18 33.93 -2.89 -26.89
CA VAL A 18 33.92 -4.32 -27.26
C VAL A 18 34.18 -5.22 -26.04
N CYS A 19 35.14 -4.85 -25.18
CA CYS A 19 35.37 -5.56 -23.92
C CYS A 19 34.15 -5.51 -22.98
N GLY A 20 33.47 -4.36 -22.89
CA GLY A 20 32.25 -4.22 -22.10
C GLY A 20 31.11 -5.12 -22.57
N VAL A 21 30.90 -5.22 -23.89
CA VAL A 21 29.91 -6.13 -24.47
C VAL A 21 30.28 -7.60 -24.23
N ALA A 22 31.57 -7.96 -24.37
CA ALA A 22 32.03 -9.32 -24.11
C ALA A 22 31.80 -9.76 -22.65
N VAL A 23 32.04 -8.87 -21.68
CA VAL A 23 31.78 -9.17 -20.25
C VAL A 23 30.29 -9.39 -19.98
N LEU A 24 29.40 -8.63 -20.62
CA LEU A 24 27.95 -8.81 -20.50
C LEU A 24 27.50 -10.15 -21.07
N VAL A 25 28.03 -10.55 -22.23
CA VAL A 25 27.74 -11.84 -22.86
C VAL A 25 28.24 -13.00 -22.00
N ILE A 26 29.45 -12.90 -21.42
CA ILE A 26 30.01 -13.93 -20.54
C ILE A 26 29.21 -14.02 -19.24
N ARG A 27 28.79 -12.90 -18.64
CA ARG A 27 27.90 -12.92 -17.46
C ARG A 27 26.55 -13.53 -17.77
N PHE A 28 25.98 -13.22 -18.93
CA PHE A 28 24.71 -13.80 -19.37
C PHE A 28 24.86 -15.31 -19.55
N ALA A 29 25.91 -15.77 -20.23
CA ALA A 29 26.22 -17.19 -20.40
C ALA A 29 26.49 -17.89 -19.06
N TYR A 30 27.16 -17.24 -18.10
CA TYR A 30 27.39 -17.78 -16.75
C TYR A 30 26.09 -17.90 -15.96
N VAL A 31 25.21 -16.91 -16.01
CA VAL A 31 23.89 -16.98 -15.33
C VAL A 31 23.03 -18.08 -15.93
N VAL A 32 23.03 -18.22 -17.26
CA VAL A 32 22.27 -19.28 -17.95
C VAL A 32 22.86 -20.67 -17.65
N THR A 33 24.19 -20.82 -17.58
CA THR A 33 24.83 -22.13 -17.37
C THR A 33 24.93 -22.55 -15.90
N VAL A 34 25.02 -21.61 -14.95
CA VAL A 34 25.17 -21.90 -13.50
C VAL A 34 23.84 -21.83 -12.75
N ALA A 35 22.89 -20.99 -13.17
CA ALA A 35 21.54 -20.97 -12.58
C ALA A 35 20.54 -21.87 -13.32
N GLY A 36 20.89 -22.39 -14.51
CA GLY A 36 20.09 -23.32 -15.30
C GLY A 36 20.34 -24.79 -14.93
N GLY A 37 19.93 -25.20 -13.73
CA GLY A 37 19.85 -26.62 -13.37
C GLY A 37 18.60 -27.29 -13.94
N SER A 38 18.77 -28.16 -14.95
CA SER A 38 17.91 -29.28 -15.37
C SER A 38 16.38 -29.16 -15.14
N CYS A 39 15.66 -28.58 -16.10
CA CYS A 39 14.24 -28.86 -16.30
C CYS A 39 14.09 -30.13 -17.16
N GLY A 40 13.68 -31.23 -16.54
CA GLY A 40 13.29 -32.46 -17.23
C GLY A 40 11.77 -32.48 -17.44
N ASP A 41 11.40 -32.72 -18.70
CA ASP A 41 10.11 -33.12 -19.28
C ASP A 41 8.77 -32.54 -18.79
N ILE A 42 8.01 -32.10 -19.81
CA ILE A 42 6.63 -31.63 -19.84
C ILE A 42 6.45 -30.15 -19.50
N GLY A 43 6.59 -29.34 -20.56
CA GLY A 43 5.77 -28.16 -20.84
C GLY A 43 5.54 -27.16 -19.71
N ASP A 44 6.56 -26.37 -19.36
CA ASP A 44 6.36 -25.01 -18.85
C ASP A 44 7.63 -24.17 -19.00
N PHE A 45 7.50 -22.99 -19.62
CA PHE A 45 8.56 -22.00 -19.73
C PHE A 45 8.84 -21.40 -18.33
N CYS A 46 9.99 -21.74 -17.76
CA CYS A 46 10.52 -21.13 -16.54
C CYS A 46 10.92 -19.67 -16.81
N LEU A 47 10.02 -18.71 -16.55
CA LEU A 47 10.40 -17.32 -16.22
C LEU A 47 9.29 -16.46 -15.57
N PHE A 48 8.08 -16.97 -15.36
CA PHE A 48 7.05 -16.25 -14.62
C PHE A 48 6.22 -17.20 -13.75
N SER A 49 6.35 -17.07 -12.42
CA SER A 49 5.45 -17.73 -11.48
C SER A 49 4.04 -17.13 -11.63
N LEU A 50 3.11 -17.89 -12.20
CA LEU A 50 1.67 -17.60 -12.11
C LEU A 50 1.14 -18.00 -10.72
N PRO A 51 0.18 -17.27 -10.13
CA PRO A 51 -0.35 -17.57 -8.82
C PRO A 51 -1.27 -18.79 -8.83
N GLU A 52 -1.14 -19.65 -7.82
CA GLU A 52 -2.00 -20.78 -7.52
C GLU A 52 -3.47 -20.34 -7.39
N ASN A 53 -4.31 -20.63 -8.40
CA ASN A 53 -5.77 -20.89 -8.29
C ASN A 53 -6.44 -20.98 -9.68
N LEU A 54 -6.03 -21.93 -10.52
CA LEU A 54 -6.78 -22.32 -11.72
C LEU A 54 -6.87 -23.85 -11.78
N ASN A 55 -8.00 -24.39 -11.30
CA ASN A 55 -8.43 -25.73 -11.64
C ASN A 55 -8.95 -25.71 -13.08
N LEU A 56 -8.17 -26.23 -14.02
CA LEU A 56 -8.64 -26.50 -15.38
C LEU A 56 -8.69 -28.02 -15.59
N VAL A 57 -9.92 -28.55 -15.60
CA VAL A 57 -10.24 -29.92 -16.02
C VAL A 57 -10.20 -29.94 -17.55
N ILE A 58 -9.30 -30.71 -18.14
CA ILE A 58 -9.42 -31.14 -19.55
C ILE A 58 -9.12 -32.63 -19.63
N ALA A 59 -10.06 -33.35 -20.25
CA ALA A 59 -10.08 -34.78 -20.47
C ALA A 59 -9.54 -35.16 -21.86
N GLY A 60 -8.93 -36.36 -21.95
CA GLY A 60 -8.50 -37.04 -23.18
C GLY A 60 -7.17 -36.49 -23.75
N THR A 61 -6.20 -37.27 -24.20
CA THR A 61 -6.21 -38.58 -24.85
C THR A 61 -4.86 -39.30 -24.64
N ALA A 62 -4.89 -40.63 -24.75
CA ALA A 62 -3.83 -41.58 -24.46
C ALA A 62 -2.70 -41.62 -25.51
N ALA A 63 -1.45 -41.90 -25.08
CA ALA A 63 -0.64 -43.02 -25.59
C ALA A 63 0.78 -43.10 -24.93
N SER A 64 1.14 -44.36 -24.63
CA SER A 64 2.48 -44.96 -24.49
C SER A 64 3.48 -44.53 -23.39
N ALA A 65 3.42 -45.35 -22.34
CA ALA A 65 4.47 -45.80 -21.42
C ALA A 65 5.95 -45.72 -21.86
N ALA A 66 6.79 -45.22 -20.95
CA ALA A 66 8.10 -45.79 -20.66
C ALA A 66 8.37 -45.71 -19.14
N LYS A 67 8.66 -46.86 -18.54
CA LYS A 67 9.04 -47.03 -17.14
C LYS A 67 10.38 -46.32 -16.87
N ALA A 68 10.36 -45.32 -15.99
CA ALA A 68 11.51 -44.95 -15.19
C ALA A 68 11.06 -44.92 -13.73
N ALA A 69 11.39 -45.99 -13.00
CA ALA A 69 11.23 -46.05 -11.55
C ALA A 69 12.23 -45.09 -10.90
N ALA A 70 11.84 -43.82 -10.76
CA ALA A 70 12.53 -42.89 -9.87
C ALA A 70 12.01 -43.12 -8.45
N SER A 71 12.88 -43.67 -7.60
CA SER A 71 12.65 -43.76 -6.16
C SER A 71 12.31 -42.37 -5.60
N SER A 72 11.07 -42.18 -5.14
CA SER A 72 10.70 -41.02 -4.34
C SER A 72 11.65 -40.92 -3.13
N PRO A 73 12.23 -39.76 -2.83
CA PRO A 73 13.00 -39.59 -1.61
C PRO A 73 12.08 -39.84 -0.42
N ALA A 74 12.50 -40.70 0.51
CA ALA A 74 11.76 -41.00 1.73
C ALA A 74 11.36 -39.69 2.42
N VAL A 75 10.05 -39.49 2.61
CA VAL A 75 9.51 -38.38 3.41
C VAL A 75 10.05 -38.54 4.82
N ARG A 76 11.10 -37.80 5.17
CA ARG A 76 11.63 -37.76 6.54
C ARG A 76 10.51 -37.27 7.46
N ASP A 77 10.27 -37.98 8.55
CA ASP A 77 9.30 -37.55 9.57
C ASP A 77 9.66 -36.13 10.04
N PRO A 78 8.80 -35.12 9.81
CA PRO A 78 9.04 -33.75 10.25
C PRO A 78 9.34 -33.63 11.76
N ARG A 79 8.87 -34.60 12.57
CA ARG A 79 9.07 -34.68 14.02
C ARG A 79 10.41 -35.28 14.44
N SER A 80 11.31 -35.52 13.49
CA SER A 80 12.69 -35.98 13.73
C SER A 80 13.75 -34.95 13.30
N GLY A 81 13.32 -33.80 12.78
CA GLY A 81 14.21 -32.74 12.32
C GLY A 81 14.91 -32.00 13.45
N LYS A 82 16.15 -31.53 13.21
CA LYS A 82 16.92 -30.72 14.17
C LYS A 82 16.14 -29.50 14.68
N ASP A 83 15.36 -28.86 13.81
CA ASP A 83 14.57 -27.67 14.17
C ASP A 83 13.37 -28.00 15.06
N TRP A 84 12.75 -29.16 14.86
CA TRP A 84 11.69 -29.64 15.75
C TRP A 84 12.23 -29.91 17.15
N ILE A 85 13.40 -30.56 17.26
CA ILE A 85 14.06 -30.83 18.55
C ILE A 85 14.40 -29.52 19.27
N ARG A 86 14.90 -28.51 18.54
CA ARG A 86 15.17 -27.17 19.10
C ARG A 86 13.90 -26.49 19.58
N ALA A 87 12.81 -26.55 18.80
CA ALA A 87 11.53 -25.97 19.17
C ALA A 87 10.95 -26.63 20.42
N VAL A 88 10.98 -27.97 20.49
CA VAL A 88 10.54 -28.73 21.66
C VAL A 88 11.33 -28.33 22.89
N LYS A 89 12.66 -28.29 22.80
CA LYS A 89 13.51 -27.87 23.92
C LYS A 89 13.15 -26.45 24.39
N PHE A 90 13.09 -25.51 23.44
CA PHE A 90 12.73 -24.12 23.73
C PHE A 90 11.38 -24.01 24.46
N TYR A 91 10.34 -24.66 23.93
CA TYR A 91 9.02 -24.62 24.57
C TYR A 91 9.00 -25.35 25.91
N SER A 92 9.74 -26.46 26.06
CA SER A 92 9.86 -27.16 27.35
C SER A 92 10.45 -26.24 28.43
N ASP A 93 11.50 -25.47 28.09
CA ASP A 93 12.11 -24.52 29.01
C ASP A 93 11.10 -23.42 29.41
N ILE A 94 10.42 -22.80 28.43
CA ILE A 94 9.37 -21.79 28.68
C ILE A 94 8.23 -22.35 29.55
N PHE A 95 7.74 -23.55 29.26
CA PHE A 95 6.64 -24.14 30.02
C PHE A 95 7.06 -24.54 31.45
N GLN A 96 8.34 -24.89 31.67
CA GLN A 96 8.85 -25.11 33.03
C GLN A 96 8.87 -23.82 33.83
N ASP A 97 9.27 -22.70 33.23
CA ASP A 97 9.20 -21.38 33.86
C ASP A 97 7.74 -21.02 34.20
N LEU A 98 6.81 -21.25 33.27
CA LEU A 98 5.39 -21.02 33.52
C LEU A 98 4.80 -21.90 34.64
N ILE A 99 5.33 -23.11 34.85
CA ILE A 99 4.96 -23.96 36.01
C ILE A 99 5.55 -23.39 37.30
N ALA A 100 6.82 -22.99 37.29
CA ALA A 100 7.50 -22.43 38.46
C ALA A 100 6.83 -21.14 38.94
N GLU A 101 6.22 -20.39 38.02
CA GLU A 101 5.51 -19.14 38.29
C GLU A 101 4.00 -19.31 38.49
N GLU A 102 3.50 -20.56 38.55
CA GLU A 102 2.09 -20.89 38.78
C GLU A 102 1.11 -20.44 37.69
N PHE A 103 1.61 -20.06 36.49
CA PHE A 103 0.76 -19.79 35.32
C PHE A 103 0.27 -21.06 34.63
N LEU A 104 0.97 -22.19 34.83
CA LEU A 104 0.66 -23.50 34.28
C LEU A 104 0.74 -24.56 35.40
N SER A 105 -0.19 -25.52 35.41
CA SER A 105 -0.14 -26.68 36.31
C SER A 105 0.04 -27.97 35.51
N PRO A 106 0.77 -28.98 36.03
CA PRO A 106 0.81 -30.32 35.45
C PRO A 106 -0.57 -30.97 35.26
N SER A 107 -1.58 -30.54 36.02
CA SER A 107 -2.97 -31.00 35.90
C SER A 107 -3.82 -30.17 34.93
N SER A 108 -3.28 -29.09 34.34
CA SER A 108 -4.03 -28.18 33.47
C SER A 108 -4.45 -28.86 32.18
N LYS A 109 -5.73 -28.74 31.83
CA LYS A 109 -6.20 -29.07 30.49
C LYS A 109 -5.76 -27.96 29.53
N SER A 110 -4.88 -28.32 28.60
CA SER A 110 -4.07 -27.37 27.84
C SER A 110 -4.33 -27.45 26.34
N LEU A 111 -4.42 -26.29 25.70
CA LEU A 111 -4.66 -26.16 24.26
C LEU A 111 -3.54 -25.36 23.58
N CYS A 112 -2.87 -25.96 22.60
CA CYS A 112 -1.94 -25.27 21.72
C CYS A 112 -2.62 -24.85 20.41
N VAL A 113 -2.77 -23.54 20.21
CA VAL A 113 -3.39 -22.94 19.03
C VAL A 113 -2.33 -22.62 17.98
N GLY A 114 -2.51 -23.18 16.79
CA GLY A 114 -1.57 -23.07 15.69
C GLY A 114 -0.55 -24.19 15.65
N SER A 115 -0.77 -25.27 16.40
CA SER A 115 0.11 -26.44 16.40
C SER A 115 0.07 -27.16 15.05
N LEU A 116 1.07 -26.90 14.20
CA LEU A 116 1.17 -27.52 12.86
C LEU A 116 1.88 -28.87 12.91
N ILE A 117 3.02 -28.92 13.60
CA ILE A 117 3.88 -30.12 13.70
C ILE A 117 3.84 -30.77 15.09
N GLY A 118 3.15 -30.15 16.06
CA GLY A 118 2.98 -30.70 17.41
C GLY A 118 4.17 -30.48 18.34
N ASP A 119 5.08 -29.57 18.01
CA ASP A 119 6.26 -29.22 18.81
C ASP A 119 5.89 -28.70 20.21
N ASP A 120 4.98 -27.73 20.25
CA ASP A 120 4.40 -27.16 21.47
C ASP A 120 3.65 -28.21 22.33
N VAL A 121 2.79 -29.03 21.71
CA VAL A 121 2.04 -30.09 22.41
C VAL A 121 2.97 -31.16 22.95
N HIS A 122 4.01 -31.52 22.19
CA HIS A 122 4.99 -32.51 22.63
C HIS A 122 5.78 -31.99 23.83
N ALA A 123 6.22 -30.73 23.79
CA ALA A 123 6.93 -30.09 24.89
C ALA A 123 6.11 -30.08 26.19
N LEU A 124 4.82 -29.73 26.14
CA LEU A 124 3.91 -29.81 27.30
C LEU A 124 3.82 -31.23 27.88
N LYS A 125 3.64 -32.23 27.02
CA LYS A 125 3.54 -33.63 27.45
C LYS A 125 4.83 -34.14 28.06
N GLN A 126 5.98 -33.73 27.50
CA GLN A 126 7.31 -34.14 27.98
C GLN A 126 7.57 -33.64 29.41
N ILE A 127 7.09 -32.46 29.77
CA ILE A 127 7.27 -31.89 31.12
C ILE A 127 6.17 -32.30 32.12
N GLY A 128 5.23 -33.16 31.71
CA GLY A 128 4.22 -33.74 32.60
C GLY A 128 2.79 -33.18 32.46
N VAL A 129 2.55 -32.20 31.59
CA VAL A 129 1.19 -31.68 31.30
C VAL A 129 0.50 -32.61 30.29
N LYS A 130 -0.06 -33.71 30.79
CA LYS A 130 -0.52 -34.84 29.94
C LYS A 130 -1.76 -34.51 29.11
N ASP A 131 -2.72 -33.75 29.66
CA ASP A 131 -3.97 -33.36 28.98
C ASP A 131 -3.75 -32.15 28.06
N SER A 132 -2.88 -32.33 27.07
CA SER A 132 -2.49 -31.31 26.10
C SER A 132 -2.92 -31.69 24.68
N VAL A 133 -3.64 -30.79 24.03
CA VAL A 133 -4.15 -30.95 22.65
C VAL A 133 -3.72 -29.79 21.77
N GLY A 134 -3.50 -30.06 20.48
CA GLY A 134 -3.13 -29.05 19.48
C GLY A 134 -4.20 -28.88 18.43
N VAL A 135 -4.39 -27.66 17.96
CA VAL A 135 -5.22 -27.35 16.78
C VAL A 135 -4.45 -26.52 15.77
N SER A 136 -4.73 -26.76 14.48
CA SER A 136 -4.21 -25.93 13.41
C SER A 136 -4.99 -24.61 13.31
N VAL A 137 -4.29 -23.52 12.99
CA VAL A 137 -4.86 -22.15 12.82
C VAL A 137 -5.55 -21.96 11.46
N LYS A 138 -5.57 -22.98 10.58
CA LYS A 138 -6.17 -22.85 9.24
C LYS A 138 -7.66 -22.46 9.25
N SER A 139 -8.35 -22.54 10.39
CA SER A 139 -9.66 -21.89 10.57
C SER A 139 -10.08 -21.88 12.05
N SER A 140 -10.77 -20.81 12.47
CA SER A 140 -11.48 -20.74 13.76
C SER A 140 -12.45 -21.92 13.97
N SER A 141 -12.91 -22.57 12.89
CA SER A 141 -13.72 -23.79 12.97
C SER A 141 -13.02 -24.97 13.65
N SER A 142 -11.69 -24.98 13.75
CA SER A 142 -10.97 -26.01 14.50
C SER A 142 -11.17 -25.87 16.01
N LEU A 143 -11.48 -24.67 16.51
CA LEU A 143 -11.82 -24.40 17.90
C LEU A 143 -13.31 -24.57 18.19
N ALA A 144 -14.16 -24.37 17.17
CA ALA A 144 -15.61 -24.52 17.28
C ALA A 144 -16.08 -25.92 17.74
N LYS A 145 -15.23 -26.96 17.62
CA LYS A 145 -15.51 -28.31 18.11
C LYS A 145 -15.48 -28.45 19.64
N TYR A 146 -14.92 -27.46 20.35
CA TYR A 146 -14.86 -27.46 21.81
C TYR A 146 -15.98 -26.62 22.41
N HIS A 147 -16.54 -27.10 23.51
CA HIS A 147 -17.50 -26.35 24.33
C HIS A 147 -16.82 -25.15 25.01
N ASP A 148 -17.66 -24.27 25.56
CA ASP A 148 -17.23 -23.09 26.30
C ASP A 148 -16.55 -23.51 27.63
N GLY A 149 -15.51 -22.80 28.04
CA GLY A 149 -14.86 -23.01 29.34
C GLY A 149 -14.26 -24.41 29.53
N VAL A 150 -13.58 -24.95 28.53
CA VAL A 150 -12.98 -26.29 28.57
C VAL A 150 -11.54 -26.28 29.09
N PHE A 151 -10.74 -25.29 28.69
CA PHE A 151 -9.29 -25.28 28.93
C PHE A 151 -8.92 -24.40 30.12
N ASP A 152 -7.96 -24.86 30.92
CA ASP A 152 -7.33 -24.08 32.00
C ASP A 152 -6.20 -23.21 31.45
N PHE A 153 -5.55 -23.68 30.39
CA PHE A 153 -4.38 -23.04 29.77
C PHE A 153 -4.48 -23.07 28.24
N VAL A 154 -4.22 -21.93 27.59
CA VAL A 154 -4.14 -21.83 26.13
C VAL A 154 -2.81 -21.21 25.73
N PHE A 155 -2.09 -21.85 24.81
CA PHE A 155 -0.81 -21.39 24.29
C PHE A 155 -0.87 -21.16 22.79
N SER A 156 -0.28 -20.07 22.30
CA SER A 156 -0.02 -19.89 20.86
C SER A 156 1.43 -19.48 20.62
N GLY A 157 2.24 -20.44 20.19
CA GLY A 157 3.68 -20.30 19.98
C GLY A 157 4.08 -19.78 18.59
N GLY A 158 5.33 -19.32 18.47
CA GLY A 158 6.02 -19.14 17.19
C GLY A 158 5.50 -18.04 16.27
N GLY A 159 4.79 -17.03 16.81
CA GLY A 159 4.23 -15.93 16.02
C GLY A 159 3.10 -16.37 15.10
N ARG A 160 2.49 -17.52 15.37
CA ARG A 160 1.45 -18.10 14.51
C ARG A 160 0.13 -17.32 14.63
N PHE A 161 -0.09 -16.64 15.75
CA PHE A 161 -1.23 -15.74 15.94
C PHE A 161 -1.18 -14.55 14.95
N ASP A 162 -0.01 -13.96 14.73
CA ASP A 162 0.26 -12.83 13.83
C ASP A 162 -0.12 -13.14 12.37
N LEU A 163 0.00 -14.42 12.00
CA LEU A 163 -0.30 -14.94 10.66
C LEU A 163 -1.78 -15.27 10.46
N SER A 164 -2.61 -15.16 11.50
CA SER A 164 -4.05 -15.40 11.37
C SER A 164 -4.68 -14.37 10.43
N PRO A 165 -5.48 -14.79 9.43
CA PRO A 165 -6.21 -13.85 8.57
C PRO A 165 -7.34 -13.14 9.31
N ARG A 166 -7.83 -13.71 10.42
CA ARG A 166 -8.92 -13.18 11.26
C ARG A 166 -8.53 -13.29 12.73
N PRO A 167 -7.62 -12.42 13.22
CA PRO A 167 -7.09 -12.51 14.57
C PRO A 167 -8.17 -12.23 15.63
N ALA A 168 -9.15 -11.36 15.35
CA ALA A 168 -10.27 -11.09 16.26
C ALA A 168 -11.19 -12.31 16.47
N ASP A 169 -11.55 -13.01 15.39
CA ASP A 169 -12.33 -14.25 15.48
C ASP A 169 -11.57 -15.32 16.27
N LEU A 170 -10.25 -15.42 16.05
CA LEU A 170 -9.39 -16.36 16.77
C LEU A 170 -9.31 -16.01 18.27
N ALA A 171 -9.10 -14.74 18.61
CA ALA A 171 -9.08 -14.27 19.99
C ALA A 171 -10.42 -14.53 20.70
N THR A 172 -11.54 -14.34 20.00
CA THR A 172 -12.89 -14.61 20.53
C THR A 172 -13.06 -16.10 20.84
N GLU A 173 -12.66 -16.99 19.93
CA GLU A 173 -12.74 -18.43 20.16
C GLU A 173 -11.79 -18.93 21.26
N ILE A 174 -10.60 -18.34 21.37
CA ILE A 174 -9.70 -18.64 22.48
C ILE A 174 -10.35 -18.24 23.81
N GLN A 175 -10.89 -17.01 23.90
CA GLN A 175 -11.58 -16.54 25.11
C GLN A 175 -12.79 -17.42 25.44
N ARG A 176 -13.58 -17.84 24.46
CA ARG A 176 -14.74 -18.71 24.64
C ARG A 176 -14.36 -20.06 25.26
N THR A 177 -13.31 -20.69 24.75
CA THR A 177 -12.87 -22.02 25.18
C THR A 177 -12.09 -22.03 26.50
N LEU A 178 -11.60 -20.88 26.94
CA LEU A 178 -10.86 -20.70 28.19
C LEU A 178 -11.82 -20.59 29.40
N LYS A 179 -11.50 -21.29 30.50
CA LYS A 179 -12.24 -21.18 31.76
C LYS A 179 -12.04 -19.82 32.44
N PRO A 180 -12.98 -19.40 33.31
CA PRO A 180 -12.73 -18.31 34.26
C PRO A 180 -11.40 -18.49 35.00
N LYS A 181 -10.60 -17.43 35.12
CA LYS A 181 -9.22 -17.45 35.67
C LYS A 181 -8.21 -18.28 34.89
N GLY A 182 -8.60 -18.92 33.79
CA GLY A 182 -7.69 -19.62 32.90
C GLY A 182 -6.66 -18.66 32.32
N VAL A 183 -5.49 -19.20 31.98
CA VAL A 183 -4.35 -18.42 31.49
C VAL A 183 -4.18 -18.62 29.99
N ILE A 184 -3.91 -17.53 29.28
CA ILE A 184 -3.48 -17.54 27.88
C ILE A 184 -2.07 -16.98 27.77
N VAL A 185 -1.22 -17.68 27.02
CA VAL A 185 0.13 -17.25 26.69
C VAL A 185 0.26 -17.19 25.16
N VAL A 186 0.66 -16.04 24.63
CA VAL A 186 0.84 -15.82 23.20
C VAL A 186 2.24 -15.31 22.91
N HIS A 187 2.92 -15.97 21.97
CA HIS A 187 4.22 -15.57 21.43
C HIS A 187 4.01 -14.86 20.10
N THR A 188 4.35 -13.57 20.06
CA THR A 188 4.19 -12.69 18.89
C THR A 188 5.54 -12.28 18.30
N ARG A 189 5.58 -11.98 17.00
CA ARG A 189 6.72 -11.39 16.29
C ARG A 189 6.74 -9.88 16.41
N ALA A 190 5.54 -9.28 16.41
CA ALA A 190 5.38 -7.85 16.53
C ALA A 190 5.87 -7.35 17.89
N ASN A 191 6.74 -6.35 17.89
CA ASN A 191 7.42 -5.85 19.10
C ASN A 191 7.24 -4.34 19.33
N ASP A 192 6.42 -3.67 18.52
CA ASP A 192 6.11 -2.26 18.69
C ASP A 192 4.93 -2.04 19.66
N THR A 193 4.77 -0.80 20.12
CA THR A 193 3.71 -0.45 21.09
C THR A 193 2.32 -0.39 20.46
N TYR A 194 2.21 -0.09 19.16
CA TYR A 194 0.93 0.00 18.47
C TYR A 194 0.30 -1.39 18.30
N SER A 195 1.08 -2.36 17.84
CA SER A 195 0.65 -3.76 17.73
C SER A 195 0.31 -4.32 19.11
N PHE A 196 1.14 -4.10 20.13
CA PHE A 196 0.84 -4.54 21.49
C PHE A 196 -0.51 -4.02 22.01
N ASN A 197 -0.79 -2.72 21.89
CA ASN A 197 -2.09 -2.17 22.33
C ASN A 197 -3.25 -2.69 21.46
N SER A 198 -3.03 -2.90 20.16
CA SER A 198 -4.03 -3.49 19.27
C SER A 198 -4.33 -4.94 19.64
N PHE A 199 -3.32 -5.71 20.04
CA PHE A 199 -3.44 -7.08 20.53
C PHE A 199 -4.31 -7.16 21.78
N LEU A 200 -4.04 -6.31 22.78
CA LEU A 200 -4.83 -6.29 24.02
C LEU A 200 -6.32 -6.01 23.75
N LYS A 201 -6.63 -5.13 22.77
CA LYS A 201 -8.02 -4.85 22.35
C LYS A 201 -8.75 -6.05 21.72
N LEU A 202 -8.04 -7.11 21.33
CA LEU A 202 -8.68 -8.34 20.83
C LEU A 202 -9.20 -9.23 21.97
N PHE A 203 -8.70 -9.03 23.20
CA PHE A 203 -9.00 -9.86 24.37
C PHE A 203 -9.76 -9.07 25.46
N ASP A 204 -11.01 -8.72 25.19
CA ASP A 204 -11.84 -7.88 26.08
C ASP A 204 -12.11 -8.49 27.46
N ASP A 205 -12.12 -9.82 27.55
CA ASP A 205 -12.42 -10.57 28.77
C ASP A 205 -11.14 -11.02 29.50
N CYS A 206 -9.97 -10.58 29.04
CA CYS A 206 -8.70 -10.95 29.64
C CYS A 206 -7.95 -9.75 30.21
N ARG A 207 -7.35 -9.96 31.38
CA ARG A 207 -6.45 -9.02 32.02
C ARG A 207 -5.00 -9.41 31.71
N LEU A 208 -4.19 -8.43 31.29
CA LEU A 208 -2.75 -8.60 31.15
C LEU A 208 -2.09 -8.90 32.52
N LEU A 209 -1.30 -9.97 32.57
CA LEU A 209 -0.50 -10.37 33.72
C LEU A 209 0.97 -10.00 33.53
N ARG A 210 1.53 -10.30 32.35
CA ARG A 210 2.94 -10.06 32.04
C ARG A 210 3.15 -9.87 30.54
N MET A 211 4.16 -9.07 30.21
CA MET A 211 4.75 -9.01 28.88
C MET A 211 6.28 -9.09 29.02
N LEU A 212 6.91 -9.96 28.24
CA LEU A 212 8.36 -10.17 28.24
C LEU A 212 8.86 -10.39 26.81
N ASP A 213 10.00 -9.79 26.47
CA ASP A 213 10.71 -10.09 25.22
C ASP A 213 11.74 -11.20 25.50
N VAL A 214 11.64 -12.32 24.77
CA VAL A 214 12.52 -13.50 24.89
C VAL A 214 13.25 -13.77 23.57
N ASP A 215 14.41 -14.41 23.66
CA ASP A 215 15.16 -14.83 22.47
C ASP A 215 14.44 -16.01 21.81
N GLY A 216 14.23 -15.92 20.50
CA GLY A 216 13.54 -16.97 19.76
C GLY A 216 14.48 -18.10 19.30
N PHE A 217 13.90 -19.27 19.09
CA PHE A 217 14.65 -20.49 18.75
C PHE A 217 15.01 -20.63 17.26
N HIS A 218 14.43 -19.79 16.39
CA HIS A 218 14.60 -19.89 14.94
C HIS A 218 15.18 -18.60 14.36
N PRO A 219 16.13 -18.66 13.39
CA PRO A 219 16.74 -17.47 12.79
C PRO A 219 15.74 -16.48 12.16
N SER A 220 14.61 -16.97 11.66
CA SER A 220 13.53 -16.11 11.11
C SER A 220 12.69 -15.42 12.18
N MET A 221 12.88 -15.75 13.45
CA MET A 221 12.18 -15.18 14.59
C MET A 221 13.16 -15.09 15.77
N PRO A 222 14.18 -14.21 15.69
CA PRO A 222 15.25 -14.14 16.69
C PRO A 222 14.76 -13.54 18.01
N ARG A 223 13.66 -12.80 17.99
CA ARG A 223 12.99 -12.25 19.18
C ARG A 223 11.52 -12.57 19.15
N ILE A 224 10.99 -12.88 20.32
CA ILE A 224 9.59 -13.22 20.55
C ILE A 224 9.10 -12.34 21.68
N ARG A 225 7.94 -11.71 21.52
CA ARG A 225 7.25 -11.08 22.63
C ARG A 225 6.23 -12.05 23.20
N GLU A 226 6.46 -12.48 24.42
CA GLU A 226 5.52 -13.27 25.21
C GLU A 226 4.54 -12.35 25.94
N ILE A 227 3.25 -12.64 25.75
CA ILE A 227 2.16 -11.92 26.40
C ILE A 227 1.32 -12.94 27.18
N ILE A 228 1.23 -12.75 28.49
CA ILE A 228 0.48 -13.60 29.41
C ILE A 228 -0.75 -12.83 29.90
N MET A 229 -1.93 -13.41 29.74
CA MET A 229 -3.18 -12.83 30.19
C MET A 229 -4.03 -13.87 30.93
N SER A 230 -4.93 -13.42 31.80
CA SER A 230 -5.88 -14.27 32.51
C SER A 230 -7.30 -13.85 32.19
N LYS A 231 -8.20 -14.82 31.97
CA LYS A 231 -9.62 -14.54 31.78
C LYS A 231 -10.27 -14.11 33.08
N GLU A 232 -10.98 -12.98 33.06
CA GLU A 232 -11.70 -12.48 34.23
C GLU A 232 -12.84 -13.44 34.64
N SER A 233 -13.14 -13.51 35.94
CA SER A 233 -14.13 -14.46 36.48
C SER A 233 -15.58 -14.01 36.34
N ASP A 234 -15.82 -12.71 36.17
CA ASP A 234 -17.12 -12.10 36.44
C ASP A 234 -17.90 -11.81 35.14
N PHE A 235 -18.31 -12.88 34.46
CA PHE A 235 -19.10 -12.78 33.22
C PHE A 235 -20.51 -12.17 33.44
N HIS A 236 -21.04 -12.23 34.67
CA HIS A 236 -22.42 -11.82 34.98
C HIS A 236 -22.63 -10.33 35.30
N VAL A 237 -21.56 -9.54 35.49
CA VAL A 237 -21.72 -8.11 35.81
C VAL A 237 -21.68 -7.23 34.55
N ARG A 238 -20.92 -7.61 33.51
CA ARG A 238 -20.83 -6.82 32.26
C ARG A 238 -22.02 -6.98 31.31
N SER A 239 -22.78 -8.07 31.37
CA SER A 239 -23.98 -8.23 30.53
C SER A 239 -25.19 -7.40 31.03
N HIS A 240 -25.21 -7.02 32.31
CA HIS A 240 -26.26 -6.18 32.92
C HIS A 240 -25.80 -4.76 33.25
N LEU A 241 -24.51 -4.55 33.55
CA LEU A 241 -23.84 -3.27 33.31
C LEU A 241 -23.20 -3.35 31.94
N GLY A 242 -24.03 -3.29 30.90
CA GLY A 242 -23.60 -2.61 29.69
C GLY A 242 -23.04 -1.28 30.20
N SER A 243 -21.72 -1.14 30.13
CA SER A 243 -21.04 0.11 30.37
C SER A 243 -21.54 1.07 29.30
N LYS A 244 -22.73 1.62 29.54
CA LYS A 244 -23.02 2.99 29.18
C LYS A 244 -21.78 3.74 29.61
N PRO A 245 -21.10 4.47 28.72
CA PRO A 245 -20.14 5.47 29.15
C PRO A 245 -20.91 6.38 30.10
N SER A 246 -20.71 6.17 31.40
CA SER A 246 -21.28 7.02 32.43
C SER A 246 -20.50 8.32 32.35
N GLY A 247 -21.20 9.37 31.96
CA GLY A 247 -20.64 10.71 31.91
C GLY A 247 -20.42 11.15 30.48
N LYS A 248 -21.02 12.29 30.17
CA LYS A 248 -20.71 13.14 29.03
C LYS A 248 -19.22 13.47 29.05
N SER A 249 -18.38 12.58 28.56
CA SER A 249 -17.08 12.98 28.03
C SER A 249 -17.41 13.76 26.77
N GLU A 250 -17.00 15.02 26.70
CA GLU A 250 -16.96 15.76 25.43
C GLU A 250 -16.36 14.85 24.35
N ASP A 251 -16.87 14.92 23.11
CA ASP A 251 -16.53 14.09 21.94
C ASP A 251 -15.04 14.21 21.50
N LYS A 252 -14.10 13.97 22.42
CA LYS A 252 -12.66 14.10 22.25
C LYS A 252 -12.05 12.71 22.30
N CYS A 253 -11.19 12.42 21.33
CA CYS A 253 -10.47 11.15 21.30
C CYS A 253 -9.50 11.06 22.47
N GLU A 254 -9.48 9.92 23.15
CA GLU A 254 -8.36 9.57 24.00
C GLU A 254 -7.14 9.29 23.09
N VAL A 255 -6.06 10.04 23.30
CA VAL A 255 -4.84 9.91 22.50
C VAL A 255 -3.69 9.38 23.37
N PRO A 256 -3.48 8.06 23.42
CA PRO A 256 -2.37 7.47 24.15
C PRO A 256 -1.01 7.98 23.68
N LEU A 257 -0.02 7.98 24.58
CA LEU A 257 1.33 8.46 24.30
C LEU A 257 1.97 7.83 23.05
N TYR A 258 1.71 6.54 22.78
CA TYR A 258 2.28 5.88 21.60
C TYR A 258 1.72 6.45 20.28
N LYS A 259 0.43 6.84 20.23
CA LYS A 259 -0.14 7.52 19.06
C LYS A 259 0.45 8.91 18.89
N GLN A 260 0.67 9.64 19.99
CA GLN A 260 1.31 10.96 19.94
C GLN A 260 2.73 10.87 19.37
N ARG A 261 3.51 9.85 19.76
CA ARG A 261 4.85 9.59 19.21
C ARG A 261 4.82 9.28 17.71
N ILE A 262 3.90 8.41 17.27
CA ILE A 262 3.71 8.10 15.85
C ILE A 262 3.42 9.37 15.03
N VAL A 263 2.54 10.24 15.54
CA VAL A 263 2.20 11.51 14.88
C VAL A 263 3.37 12.50 14.90
N ALA A 264 4.16 12.52 15.97
CA ALA A 264 5.36 13.34 16.07
C ALA A 264 6.46 12.89 15.08
N ASP A 265 6.53 11.59 14.80
CA ASP A 265 7.47 10.98 13.85
C ASP A 265 7.01 11.08 12.38
N ALA A 266 5.82 11.64 12.12
CA ALA A 266 5.28 11.85 10.78
C ALA A 266 6.09 12.90 9.99
N GLU A 267 5.89 12.96 8.68
CA GLU A 267 6.49 14.02 7.88
C GLU A 267 6.01 15.42 8.35
N PRO A 268 6.86 16.45 8.28
CA PRO A 268 6.47 17.78 8.74
C PRO A 268 5.33 18.33 7.88
N LEU A 269 4.39 19.02 8.52
CA LEU A 269 3.40 19.80 7.80
C LEU A 269 4.08 20.98 7.11
N ILE A 270 3.67 21.25 5.88
CA ILE A 270 4.02 22.47 5.15
C ILE A 270 3.22 23.60 5.81
N MET A 271 3.90 24.44 6.61
CA MET A 271 3.23 25.48 7.40
C MET A 271 2.87 26.73 6.57
N GLU A 272 3.59 26.98 5.48
CA GLU A 272 3.42 28.15 4.62
C GLU A 272 2.88 27.77 3.24
N GLU A 273 2.04 28.64 2.66
CA GLU A 273 1.45 28.40 1.35
C GLU A 273 2.58 28.31 0.29
N PRO A 274 2.75 27.14 -0.37
CA PRO A 274 3.85 26.98 -1.30
C PRO A 274 3.62 27.79 -2.57
N LEU A 275 4.59 28.64 -2.96
CA LEU A 275 4.55 29.39 -4.23
C LEU A 275 4.45 28.47 -5.46
N LYS A 276 5.06 27.28 -5.38
CA LYS A 276 4.97 26.22 -6.39
C LYS A 276 4.46 24.94 -5.71
N PRO A 277 3.14 24.78 -5.50
CA PRO A 277 2.58 23.67 -4.73
C PRO A 277 3.06 22.30 -5.19
N TRP A 278 3.14 22.08 -6.51
CA TRP A 278 3.54 20.78 -7.05
C TRP A 278 4.95 20.34 -6.66
N LEU A 279 5.94 21.24 -6.62
CA LEU A 279 7.32 20.90 -6.26
C LEU A 279 7.41 20.56 -4.79
N THR A 280 6.83 21.42 -3.95
CA THR A 280 6.85 21.25 -2.50
C THR A 280 6.10 19.99 -2.09
N LEU A 281 4.91 19.76 -2.65
CA LEU A 281 4.14 18.55 -2.34
C LEU A 281 4.81 17.30 -2.94
N LYS A 282 5.40 17.34 -4.14
CA LYS A 282 6.14 16.18 -4.68
C LYS A 282 7.32 15.78 -3.78
N ARG A 283 8.01 16.77 -3.20
CA ARG A 283 9.07 16.52 -2.20
C ARG A 283 8.50 15.96 -0.91
N ASN A 284 7.37 16.48 -0.42
CA ASN A 284 6.74 15.99 0.80
C ASN A 284 6.21 14.54 0.62
N LEU A 285 5.57 14.25 -0.51
CA LEU A 285 5.11 12.90 -0.88
C LEU A 285 6.25 11.86 -0.87
N ALA A 286 7.50 12.27 -1.15
CA ALA A 286 8.66 11.37 -1.07
C ALA A 286 9.08 11.04 0.37
N ASN A 287 8.66 11.85 1.34
CA ASN A 287 8.97 11.71 2.76
C ASN A 287 7.80 11.15 3.56
N ILE A 288 6.66 10.83 2.93
CA ILE A 288 5.50 10.25 3.62
C ILE A 288 5.91 8.97 4.32
N ARG A 289 5.60 8.90 5.61
CA ARG A 289 5.74 7.70 6.43
C ARG A 289 4.36 7.09 6.61
N TYR A 290 4.01 6.16 5.75
CA TYR A 290 2.77 5.39 5.89
C TYR A 290 2.75 4.67 7.24
N LEU A 291 1.59 4.59 7.90
CA LEU A 291 1.50 3.96 9.22
C LEU A 291 2.01 2.50 9.20
N PRO A 292 1.63 1.64 8.23
CA PRO A 292 2.14 0.27 8.19
C PRO A 292 3.61 0.15 7.76
N SER A 293 4.31 1.25 7.46
CA SER A 293 5.77 1.24 7.29
C SER A 293 6.52 1.42 8.60
N ILE A 294 5.85 1.91 9.65
CA ILE A 294 6.49 2.25 10.93
C ILE A 294 5.95 1.45 12.12
N VAL A 295 4.79 0.79 11.98
CA VAL A 295 4.21 -0.10 13.00
C VAL A 295 3.69 -1.40 12.39
N ASP A 296 3.59 -2.46 13.20
CA ASP A 296 2.92 -3.70 12.80
C ASP A 296 1.40 -3.57 12.99
N VAL A 297 0.63 -3.80 11.92
CA VAL A 297 -0.84 -3.67 11.94
C VAL A 297 -1.55 -5.02 12.08
N SER A 298 -0.84 -6.10 12.41
CA SER A 298 -1.36 -7.47 12.34
C SER A 298 -2.55 -7.75 13.24
N PHE A 299 -2.65 -7.08 14.39
CA PHE A 299 -3.66 -7.36 15.41
C PHE A 299 -4.88 -6.45 15.29
N LYS A 300 -5.49 -6.46 14.10
CA LYS A 300 -6.68 -5.67 13.76
C LYS A 300 -7.80 -6.58 13.30
N SER A 301 -9.03 -6.23 13.66
CA SER A 301 -10.22 -7.02 13.30
C SER A 301 -10.45 -7.06 11.81
N LYS A 302 -10.39 -5.89 11.16
CA LYS A 302 -10.43 -5.75 9.70
C LYS A 302 -9.61 -4.54 9.23
N TYR A 303 -9.39 -4.46 7.93
CA TYR A 303 -8.62 -3.39 7.30
C TYR A 303 -9.50 -2.70 6.28
N VAL A 304 -9.72 -1.39 6.45
CA VAL A 304 -10.68 -0.61 5.66
C VAL A 304 -9.98 0.56 5.00
N TYR A 305 -10.23 0.74 3.72
CA TYR A 305 -9.81 1.93 2.98
C TYR A 305 -11.04 2.64 2.40
N VAL A 306 -11.18 3.92 2.72
CA VAL A 306 -12.29 4.76 2.26
C VAL A 306 -11.76 5.89 1.39
N ASP A 307 -12.16 5.90 0.12
CA ASP A 307 -11.84 6.96 -0.83
C ASP A 307 -13.03 7.92 -0.95
N VAL A 308 -12.91 9.08 -0.32
CA VAL A 308 -13.92 10.13 -0.31
C VAL A 308 -13.64 11.10 -1.47
N GLY A 309 -14.53 11.14 -2.45
CA GLY A 309 -14.29 11.81 -3.73
C GLY A 309 -13.39 10.96 -4.63
N ALA A 310 -13.82 9.71 -4.86
CA ALA A 310 -12.99 8.69 -5.50
C ALA A 310 -12.76 8.91 -7.01
N ARG A 311 -13.63 9.66 -7.69
CA ARG A 311 -13.60 9.89 -9.14
C ARG A 311 -13.52 8.58 -9.91
N SER A 312 -12.65 8.44 -10.91
CA SER A 312 -12.43 7.17 -11.62
C SER A 312 -11.58 6.20 -10.79
N TYR A 313 -11.75 4.89 -10.99
CA TYR A 313 -11.00 3.86 -10.25
C TYR A 313 -9.47 4.06 -10.32
N GLY A 314 -8.95 4.50 -11.47
CA GLY A 314 -7.53 4.78 -11.65
C GLY A 314 -7.02 6.08 -11.01
N SER A 315 -7.89 6.90 -10.43
CA SER A 315 -7.51 8.16 -9.80
C SER A 315 -6.71 7.93 -8.52
N SER A 316 -7.10 6.94 -7.73
CA SER A 316 -6.63 6.74 -6.36
C SER A 316 -6.55 5.25 -6.01
N ILE A 317 -7.68 4.53 -5.91
CA ILE A 317 -7.73 3.09 -5.56
C ILE A 317 -6.82 2.25 -6.46
N GLY A 318 -7.01 2.32 -7.78
CA GLY A 318 -6.25 1.56 -8.77
C GLY A 318 -4.83 2.07 -9.04
N SER A 319 -4.47 3.22 -8.48
CA SER A 319 -3.16 3.86 -8.66
C SER A 319 -2.30 3.69 -7.41
N TRP A 320 -2.14 4.73 -6.60
CA TRP A 320 -1.20 4.76 -5.48
C TRP A 320 -1.59 3.77 -4.37
N PHE A 321 -2.87 3.64 -4.03
CA PHE A 321 -3.28 2.77 -2.92
C PHE A 321 -3.04 1.29 -3.23
N LYS A 322 -3.39 0.82 -4.44
CA LYS A 322 -3.09 -0.56 -4.84
C LYS A 322 -1.62 -0.83 -5.10
N LYS A 323 -0.88 0.15 -5.63
CA LYS A 323 0.51 -0.07 -6.10
C LYS A 323 1.59 0.29 -5.09
N GLN A 324 1.33 1.19 -4.16
CA GLN A 324 2.37 1.83 -3.32
C GLN A 324 2.07 1.75 -1.81
N TYR A 325 0.81 1.75 -1.40
CA TYR A 325 0.48 1.70 0.03
C TYR A 325 0.93 0.36 0.66
N PRO A 326 1.70 0.36 1.76
CA PRO A 326 2.24 -0.85 2.38
C PRO A 326 1.15 -1.57 3.16
N LYS A 327 0.68 -2.72 2.66
CA LYS A 327 -0.46 -3.44 3.27
C LYS A 327 -0.07 -4.52 4.28
N GLN A 328 1.22 -4.80 4.46
CA GLN A 328 1.70 -5.92 5.28
C GLN A 328 0.98 -7.26 4.98
N ASN A 329 0.72 -7.52 3.70
CA ASN A 329 -0.03 -8.70 3.23
C ASN A 329 -1.47 -8.83 3.79
N LYS A 330 -2.10 -7.71 4.17
CA LYS A 330 -3.49 -7.67 4.64
C LYS A 330 -4.44 -7.32 3.49
N THR A 331 -5.62 -7.91 3.53
CA THR A 331 -6.70 -7.65 2.57
C THR A 331 -7.56 -6.51 3.07
N PHE A 332 -7.75 -5.48 2.25
CA PHE A 332 -8.55 -4.31 2.58
C PHE A 332 -9.96 -4.40 2.00
N GLU A 333 -10.95 -4.06 2.82
CA GLU A 333 -12.28 -3.67 2.38
C GLU A 333 -12.23 -2.24 1.83
N ILE A 334 -12.56 -2.06 0.55
CA ILE A 334 -12.38 -0.80 -0.15
C ILE A 334 -13.74 -0.18 -0.44
N TYR A 335 -13.97 1.02 0.06
CA TYR A 335 -15.15 1.84 -0.21
C TYR A 335 -14.78 3.03 -1.10
N ALA A 336 -15.47 3.17 -2.23
CA ALA A 336 -15.36 4.34 -3.10
C ALA A 336 -16.61 5.21 -2.93
N ILE A 337 -16.47 6.45 -2.45
CA ILE A 337 -17.57 7.40 -2.34
C ILE A 337 -17.48 8.38 -3.51
N GLU A 338 -18.46 8.34 -4.40
CA GLU A 338 -18.46 9.15 -5.62
C GLU A 338 -19.89 9.57 -6.02
N ALA A 339 -20.09 10.89 -6.11
CA ALA A 339 -21.39 11.48 -6.41
C ALA A 339 -21.68 11.57 -7.92
N ASP A 340 -20.67 11.82 -8.75
CA ASP A 340 -20.84 11.97 -10.20
C ASP A 340 -21.06 10.60 -10.86
N ARG A 341 -22.26 10.45 -11.42
CA ARG A 341 -22.71 9.23 -12.11
C ARG A 341 -21.80 8.83 -13.27
N HIS A 342 -21.05 9.77 -13.83
CA HIS A 342 -20.11 9.50 -14.91
C HIS A 342 -19.09 8.42 -14.53
N PHE A 343 -18.63 8.40 -13.28
CA PHE A 343 -17.60 7.46 -12.82
C PHE A 343 -18.17 6.15 -12.28
N HIS A 344 -19.48 6.03 -12.06
CA HIS A 344 -20.08 4.84 -11.43
C HIS A 344 -19.83 3.57 -12.25
N LYS A 345 -19.79 3.67 -13.58
CA LYS A 345 -19.50 2.54 -14.47
C LYS A 345 -18.09 1.97 -14.26
N ASP A 346 -17.12 2.80 -13.87
CA ASP A 346 -15.74 2.36 -13.65
C ASP A 346 -15.62 1.37 -12.48
N TYR A 347 -16.55 1.44 -11.52
CA TYR A 347 -16.55 0.58 -10.34
C TYR A 347 -17.41 -0.68 -10.49
N LYS A 348 -18.44 -0.67 -11.35
CA LYS A 348 -19.34 -1.82 -11.54
C LYS A 348 -18.62 -3.12 -11.88
N LEU A 349 -17.49 -3.04 -12.58
CA LEU A 349 -16.71 -4.18 -13.04
C LEU A 349 -15.55 -4.55 -12.09
N LYS A 350 -15.37 -3.82 -10.98
CA LYS A 350 -14.21 -4.00 -10.09
C LYS A 350 -14.61 -4.81 -8.86
N LYS A 351 -14.22 -6.09 -8.86
CA LYS A 351 -14.34 -6.97 -7.69
C LYS A 351 -13.53 -6.41 -6.51
N GLY A 352 -14.08 -6.52 -5.31
CA GLY A 352 -13.44 -6.07 -4.07
C GLY A 352 -13.46 -4.56 -3.82
N VAL A 353 -14.31 -3.81 -4.52
CA VAL A 353 -14.57 -2.38 -4.25
C VAL A 353 -16.08 -2.16 -4.14
N THR A 354 -16.51 -1.55 -3.04
CA THR A 354 -17.91 -1.16 -2.80
C THR A 354 -18.09 0.30 -3.17
N LEU A 355 -18.86 0.58 -4.22
CA LEU A 355 -19.23 1.95 -4.60
C LEU A 355 -20.40 2.43 -3.72
N LEU A 356 -20.23 3.59 -3.10
CA LEU A 356 -21.26 4.38 -2.46
C LEU A 356 -21.60 5.55 -3.40
N PRO A 357 -22.69 5.47 -4.20
CA PRO A 357 -23.03 6.45 -5.24
C PRO A 357 -23.70 7.70 -4.65
N TYR A 358 -23.06 8.30 -3.65
CA TYR A 358 -23.56 9.42 -2.86
C TYR A 358 -22.45 10.44 -2.64
N ALA A 359 -22.82 11.69 -2.36
CA ALA A 359 -21.88 12.68 -1.83
C ALA A 359 -21.66 12.46 -0.32
N ALA A 360 -20.40 12.38 0.11
CA ALA A 360 -20.08 12.50 1.53
C ALA A 360 -20.51 13.89 2.02
N TRP A 361 -21.37 13.92 3.04
CA TRP A 361 -21.93 15.15 3.57
C TRP A 361 -22.13 15.08 5.09
N VAL A 362 -22.61 16.18 5.68
CA VAL A 362 -22.80 16.30 7.14
C VAL A 362 -24.13 15.74 7.63
N ARG A 363 -25.07 15.46 6.71
CA ARG A 363 -26.38 14.86 6.99
C ARG A 363 -26.97 14.22 5.73
N ASN A 364 -28.00 13.39 5.91
CA ASN A 364 -28.74 12.81 4.78
C ASN A 364 -29.68 13.87 4.17
N GLU A 365 -29.35 14.38 2.98
CA GLU A 365 -30.20 15.33 2.26
C GLU A 365 -29.97 15.30 0.74
N SER A 366 -30.84 15.99 -0.01
CA SER A 366 -30.60 16.22 -1.43
C SER A 366 -29.73 17.46 -1.60
N LEU A 367 -28.70 17.35 -2.44
CA LEU A 367 -27.74 18.40 -2.73
C LEU A 367 -27.75 18.70 -4.23
N PHE A 368 -27.18 19.84 -4.60
CA PHE A 368 -26.95 20.20 -5.98
C PHE A 368 -25.44 20.11 -6.28
N PHE A 369 -25.12 19.45 -7.39
CA PHE A 369 -23.77 19.23 -7.87
C PHE A 369 -23.52 20.07 -9.11
N GLU A 370 -22.68 21.08 -8.99
CA GLU A 370 -22.35 22.01 -10.07
C GLU A 370 -21.07 21.56 -10.77
N ILE A 371 -21.14 21.29 -12.07
CA ILE A 371 -19.99 20.90 -12.88
C ILE A 371 -19.55 22.11 -13.70
N ASN A 372 -18.48 22.75 -13.24
CA ASN A 372 -17.86 23.84 -13.98
C ASN A 372 -17.17 23.29 -15.23
N ARG A 373 -17.68 23.64 -16.41
CA ARG A 373 -16.96 23.46 -17.67
C ARG A 373 -16.09 24.70 -17.86
N ASP A 374 -14.77 24.58 -17.70
CA ASP A 374 -13.84 25.68 -17.97
C ASP A 374 -14.12 26.22 -19.38
N THR A 375 -14.63 27.45 -19.46
CA THR A 375 -15.25 28.00 -20.67
C THR A 375 -14.23 28.46 -21.71
N GLU A 376 -12.92 28.36 -21.42
CA GLU A 376 -11.86 28.93 -22.25
C GLU A 376 -11.19 27.95 -23.22
N GLN A 377 -11.69 26.73 -23.35
CA GLN A 377 -11.02 25.74 -24.17
C GLN A 377 -12.05 24.98 -25.04
N LYS A 378 -12.65 25.67 -26.03
CA LYS A 378 -13.27 25.02 -27.21
C LYS A 378 -12.19 24.43 -28.13
N ILE A 379 -11.65 23.28 -27.77
CA ILE A 379 -10.97 22.37 -28.71
C ILE A 379 -11.44 20.98 -28.28
N GLN A 380 -12.07 20.27 -29.22
CA GLN A 380 -12.62 18.92 -29.06
C GLN A 380 -11.57 17.97 -28.44
N GLU A 381 -12.06 17.04 -27.61
CA GLU A 381 -11.34 16.18 -26.63
C GLU A 381 -11.10 16.80 -25.25
N LYS A 382 -12.15 17.14 -24.49
CA LYS A 382 -12.00 17.71 -23.14
C LYS A 382 -12.82 17.00 -22.06
N GLY A 383 -12.08 16.49 -21.08
CA GLY A 383 -12.62 15.82 -19.90
C GLY A 383 -13.57 16.72 -19.11
N ARG A 384 -14.61 16.09 -18.54
CA ARG A 384 -15.61 16.70 -17.65
C ARG A 384 -14.90 17.39 -16.47
N GLY A 385 -15.32 18.63 -16.17
CA GLY A 385 -14.81 19.43 -15.06
C GLY A 385 -15.09 18.81 -13.69
N MET A 386 -14.49 19.36 -12.64
CA MET A 386 -14.65 18.86 -11.28
C MET A 386 -15.91 19.45 -10.67
N GLY A 387 -16.81 18.58 -10.22
CA GLY A 387 -18.08 19.03 -9.67
C GLY A 387 -17.99 19.37 -8.19
N ARG A 388 -18.89 20.24 -7.76
CA ARG A 388 -18.92 20.84 -6.41
C ARG A 388 -20.30 20.76 -5.80
N ILE A 389 -20.33 20.54 -4.49
CA ILE A 389 -21.57 20.51 -3.73
C ILE A 389 -21.95 21.95 -3.35
N GLN A 390 -23.17 22.35 -3.68
CA GLN A 390 -23.77 23.62 -3.27
C GLN A 390 -24.94 23.33 -2.31
N PRO A 391 -24.83 23.69 -1.02
CA PRO A 391 -25.95 23.59 -0.09
C PRO A 391 -26.95 24.73 -0.37
N GLY A 392 -28.15 24.41 -0.84
CA GLY A 392 -29.31 25.31 -0.76
C GLY A 392 -29.51 26.36 -1.88
N GLN A 393 -29.26 26.05 -3.16
CA GLN A 393 -29.73 26.92 -4.25
C GLN A 393 -31.05 26.43 -4.86
N SER A 394 -32.13 27.20 -4.61
CA SER A 394 -33.42 27.02 -5.28
C SER A 394 -33.67 28.04 -6.42
N SER A 395 -32.81 29.04 -6.66
CA SER A 395 -33.25 30.18 -7.49
C SER A 395 -32.18 31.13 -8.07
N ALA A 396 -30.89 30.78 -8.10
CA ALA A 396 -29.91 31.55 -8.88
C ALA A 396 -29.81 30.97 -10.29
N ARG A 397 -30.12 31.77 -11.32
CA ARG A 397 -30.01 31.40 -12.74
C ARG A 397 -28.62 30.81 -13.07
N PRO A 398 -28.53 29.77 -13.90
CA PRO A 398 -27.26 29.11 -14.19
C PRO A 398 -26.37 30.04 -15.02
N THR A 399 -25.25 30.46 -14.46
CA THR A 399 -24.09 30.90 -15.25
C THR A 399 -23.38 29.66 -15.78
N ASN A 400 -23.77 29.19 -16.97
CA ASN A 400 -23.05 28.25 -17.84
C ASN A 400 -22.59 26.87 -17.26
N GLY A 401 -23.08 26.41 -16.11
CA GLY A 401 -22.76 25.10 -15.52
C GLY A 401 -23.90 24.07 -15.59
N ASP A 402 -23.56 22.78 -15.74
CA ASP A 402 -24.53 21.69 -15.57
C ASP A 402 -24.76 21.47 -14.06
N VAL A 403 -25.99 21.65 -13.58
CA VAL A 403 -26.37 21.42 -12.18
C VAL A 403 -27.17 20.12 -12.08
N GLU A 404 -26.63 19.12 -11.37
CA GLU A 404 -27.27 17.82 -11.16
C GLU A 404 -27.75 17.68 -9.70
N LYS A 405 -28.99 17.21 -9.50
CA LYS A 405 -29.48 16.86 -8.16
C LYS A 405 -28.91 15.51 -7.72
N ILE A 406 -28.14 15.52 -6.63
CA ILE A 406 -27.49 14.34 -6.06
C ILE A 406 -27.97 14.09 -4.63
N LYS A 407 -27.69 12.89 -4.10
CA LYS A 407 -27.98 12.54 -2.70
C LYS A 407 -26.70 12.64 -1.88
N GLY A 408 -26.73 13.45 -0.82
CA GLY A 408 -25.74 13.47 0.23
C GLY A 408 -26.11 12.50 1.36
N PHE A 409 -25.12 11.90 1.99
CA PHE A 409 -25.31 11.09 3.19
C PHE A 409 -24.40 11.56 4.31
N ASP A 410 -24.81 11.33 5.55
CA ASP A 410 -23.98 11.60 6.72
C ASP A 410 -22.77 10.66 6.75
N PHE A 411 -21.63 11.18 6.33
CA PHE A 411 -20.40 10.40 6.25
C PHE A 411 -19.91 9.95 7.63
N ALA A 412 -20.02 10.81 8.65
CA ALA A 412 -19.56 10.49 9.98
C ALA A 412 -20.43 9.42 10.66
N ASP A 413 -21.75 9.51 10.51
CA ASP A 413 -22.67 8.48 11.01
C ASP A 413 -22.52 7.15 10.26
N TRP A 414 -22.29 7.18 8.95
CA TRP A 414 -22.00 5.97 8.18
C TRP A 414 -20.71 5.31 8.67
N LEU A 415 -19.62 6.07 8.83
CA LEU A 415 -18.33 5.54 9.27
C LEU A 415 -18.47 4.81 10.61
N ARG A 416 -19.16 5.42 11.60
CA ARG A 416 -19.40 4.79 12.91
C ARG A 416 -20.22 3.49 12.85
N ARG A 417 -21.08 3.33 11.85
CA ARG A 417 -21.84 2.09 11.65
C ARG A 417 -21.06 1.03 10.90
N THR A 418 -20.03 1.43 10.15
CA THR A 418 -19.24 0.55 9.30
C THR A 418 -17.98 0.04 10.00
N VAL A 419 -17.33 0.85 10.84
CA VAL A 419 -16.06 0.50 11.50
C VAL A 419 -16.14 0.60 13.02
N SER A 420 -15.18 -0.01 13.70
CA SER A 420 -14.98 -0.02 15.15
C SER A 420 -13.54 0.37 15.48
N GLU A 421 -13.25 0.67 16.75
CA GLU A 421 -11.89 1.01 17.19
C GLU A 421 -10.86 -0.12 17.07
N LYS A 422 -11.32 -1.36 16.86
CA LYS A 422 -10.47 -2.54 16.65
C LYS A 422 -10.06 -2.72 15.19
N ASP A 423 -10.67 -1.95 14.29
CA ASP A 423 -10.36 -1.97 12.87
C ASP A 423 -9.13 -1.10 12.57
N PHE A 424 -8.56 -1.30 11.38
CA PHE A 424 -7.53 -0.44 10.81
C PHE A 424 -8.15 0.38 9.70
N VAL A 425 -8.23 1.71 9.86
CA VAL A 425 -9.02 2.56 8.96
C VAL A 425 -8.16 3.64 8.33
N VAL A 426 -8.11 3.61 7.00
CA VAL A 426 -7.40 4.59 6.17
C VAL A 426 -8.42 5.38 5.36
N VAL A 427 -8.36 6.70 5.42
CA VAL A 427 -9.25 7.59 4.67
C VAL A 427 -8.43 8.45 3.72
N LYS A 428 -8.80 8.49 2.44
CA LYS A 428 -8.34 9.54 1.52
C LYS A 428 -9.51 10.45 1.21
N MET A 429 -9.32 11.76 1.29
CA MET A 429 -10.38 12.76 1.11
C MET A 429 -9.94 13.86 0.13
N ASP A 430 -10.74 14.04 -0.92
CA ASP A 430 -10.57 15.02 -1.99
C ASP A 430 -11.98 15.38 -2.49
N VAL A 431 -12.62 16.38 -1.87
CA VAL A 431 -14.07 16.63 -2.00
C VAL A 431 -14.38 18.07 -2.41
N GLU A 432 -13.41 18.75 -3.03
CA GLU A 432 -13.58 20.04 -3.70
C GLU A 432 -14.19 21.15 -2.80
N GLY A 433 -13.81 21.21 -1.52
CA GLY A 433 -14.14 22.30 -0.61
C GLY A 433 -14.98 21.90 0.60
N THR A 434 -15.64 20.74 0.57
CA THR A 434 -16.49 20.27 1.68
C THR A 434 -15.69 19.65 2.83
N GLU A 435 -14.35 19.66 2.76
CA GLU A 435 -13.47 19.22 3.84
C GLU A 435 -13.75 20.02 5.13
N PHE A 436 -14.08 21.31 4.99
CA PHE A 436 -14.39 22.21 6.10
C PHE A 436 -15.73 21.95 6.78
N ASP A 437 -16.61 21.15 6.18
CA ASP A 437 -17.86 20.70 6.80
C ASP A 437 -17.70 19.28 7.36
N LEU A 438 -17.05 18.41 6.58
CA LEU A 438 -16.87 16.99 6.92
C LEU A 438 -15.92 16.78 8.09
N ILE A 439 -14.76 17.45 8.13
CA ILE A 439 -13.79 17.25 9.22
C ILE A 439 -14.39 17.68 10.57
N PRO A 440 -14.99 18.88 10.73
CA PRO A 440 -15.67 19.23 11.97
C PRO A 440 -16.82 18.28 12.34
N ARG A 441 -17.56 17.75 11.35
CA ARG A 441 -18.60 16.74 11.60
C ARG A 441 -18.00 15.43 12.15
N LEU A 442 -16.84 14.99 11.66
CA LEU A 442 -16.14 13.81 12.19
C LEU A 442 -15.70 14.00 13.65
N PHE A 443 -15.21 15.20 14.00
CA PHE A 443 -14.89 15.55 15.40
C PHE A 443 -16.13 15.55 16.27
N LYS A 444 -17.17 16.30 15.88
CA LYS A 444 -18.43 16.44 16.64
C LYS A 444 -19.11 15.11 16.93
N ASN A 445 -18.90 14.11 16.08
CA ASN A 445 -19.57 12.81 16.17
C ASN A 445 -18.69 11.70 16.76
N GLY A 446 -17.46 12.03 17.20
CA GLY A 446 -16.44 11.07 17.65
C GLY A 446 -15.92 10.13 16.55
N ALA A 447 -16.39 10.28 15.31
CA ALA A 447 -16.05 9.38 14.23
C ALA A 447 -14.56 9.44 13.84
N ILE A 448 -13.92 10.58 14.12
CA ILE A 448 -12.50 10.78 13.88
C ILE A 448 -11.61 9.80 14.69
N CYS A 449 -12.05 9.34 15.86
CA CYS A 449 -11.25 8.48 16.74
C CYS A 449 -11.05 7.06 16.18
N MET A 450 -11.87 6.66 15.21
CA MET A 450 -11.78 5.36 14.52
C MET A 450 -10.84 5.40 13.32
N ILE A 451 -10.34 6.57 12.90
CA ILE A 451 -9.45 6.72 11.75
C ILE A 451 -8.00 6.62 12.23
N ASP A 452 -7.22 5.71 11.66
CA ASP A 452 -5.79 5.57 11.98
C ASP A 452 -4.94 6.51 11.11
N GLU A 453 -5.26 6.61 9.80
CA GLU A 453 -4.46 7.37 8.82
C GLU A 453 -5.37 8.11 7.83
N ILE A 454 -5.05 9.39 7.55
CA ILE A 454 -5.80 10.24 6.62
C ILE A 454 -4.91 10.96 5.60
N PHE A 455 -5.28 10.84 4.32
CA PHE A 455 -4.70 11.58 3.20
C PHE A 455 -5.69 12.65 2.77
N LEU A 456 -5.39 13.92 3.07
CA LEU A 456 -6.35 15.00 2.87
C LEU A 456 -5.82 16.01 1.83
N GLU A 457 -6.54 16.15 0.72
CA GLU A 457 -6.36 17.23 -0.26
C GLU A 457 -7.27 18.40 0.14
N CYS A 458 -6.71 19.38 0.85
CA CYS A 458 -7.46 20.55 1.30
C CYS A 458 -7.58 21.61 0.20
N HIS A 459 -8.81 22.04 -0.07
CA HIS A 459 -9.14 23.00 -1.11
C HIS A 459 -9.33 24.41 -0.54
N TYR A 460 -8.46 25.33 -0.94
CA TYR A 460 -8.43 26.71 -0.42
C TYR A 460 -8.20 27.72 -1.54
N ASN A 461 -8.42 28.99 -1.22
CA ASN A 461 -8.17 30.14 -2.07
C ASN A 461 -6.67 30.26 -2.37
N ARG A 462 -6.29 29.89 -3.59
CA ARG A 462 -4.91 29.85 -4.09
C ARG A 462 -4.62 31.03 -5.01
N TRP A 463 -3.35 31.40 -5.11
CA TRP A 463 -2.85 32.30 -6.15
C TRP A 463 -3.13 31.73 -7.56
N GLN A 464 -3.66 32.58 -8.44
CA GLN A 464 -3.87 32.21 -9.83
C GLN A 464 -2.53 32.14 -10.56
N ARG A 465 -2.35 31.11 -11.38
CA ARG A 465 -1.12 30.95 -12.18
C ARG A 465 -1.00 32.00 -13.28
N CYS A 466 -2.12 32.37 -13.90
CA CYS A 466 -2.15 33.32 -15.02
C CYS A 466 -1.90 34.77 -14.59
N CYS A 467 -2.20 35.12 -13.34
CA CYS A 467 -2.24 36.50 -12.88
C CYS A 467 -1.52 36.64 -11.53
N PRO A 468 -0.23 37.03 -11.51
CA PRO A 468 0.51 37.30 -10.28
C PRO A 468 -0.23 38.32 -9.40
N GLY A 469 -0.32 38.05 -8.10
CA GLY A 469 -1.03 38.92 -7.15
C GLY A 469 -2.56 38.76 -7.14
N VAL A 470 -3.14 37.96 -8.04
CA VAL A 470 -4.58 37.68 -8.07
C VAL A 470 -4.87 36.32 -7.46
N ARG A 471 -5.87 36.28 -6.58
CA ARG A 471 -6.35 35.08 -5.92
C ARG A 471 -7.52 34.46 -6.65
N SER A 472 -7.64 33.14 -6.60
CA SER A 472 -8.76 32.44 -7.22
C SER A 472 -10.00 32.57 -6.35
N ALA A 473 -11.09 33.09 -6.92
CA ALA A 473 -12.40 33.08 -6.26
C ALA A 473 -13.02 31.67 -6.17
N LYS A 474 -12.29 30.63 -6.61
CA LYS A 474 -12.77 29.24 -6.67
C LYS A 474 -13.12 28.70 -5.28
N TYR A 475 -12.43 29.11 -4.22
CA TYR A 475 -12.74 28.73 -2.83
C TYR A 475 -12.63 29.96 -1.92
N GLU A 476 -13.43 29.99 -0.85
CA GLU A 476 -13.41 31.09 0.12
C GLU A 476 -12.37 30.89 1.22
N LYS A 477 -12.08 29.62 1.57
CA LYS A 477 -11.25 29.26 2.71
C LYS A 477 -9.78 29.55 2.46
N THR A 478 -9.04 29.88 3.50
CA THR A 478 -7.62 30.23 3.43
C THR A 478 -6.72 29.03 3.69
N TYR A 479 -5.44 29.13 3.28
CA TYR A 479 -4.45 28.12 3.60
C TYR A 479 -4.30 27.89 5.11
N ARG A 480 -4.38 28.96 5.91
CA ARG A 480 -4.33 28.87 7.38
C ARG A 480 -5.44 28.00 7.94
N GLN A 481 -6.66 28.11 7.41
CA GLN A 481 -7.77 27.27 7.84
C GLN A 481 -7.54 25.79 7.47
N CYS A 482 -6.89 25.48 6.34
CA CYS A 482 -6.45 24.10 6.08
C CYS A 482 -5.44 23.62 7.13
N MET A 483 -4.50 24.48 7.54
CA MET A 483 -3.52 24.15 8.57
C MET A 483 -4.17 23.89 9.93
N ASP A 484 -5.22 24.63 10.28
CA ASP A 484 -6.00 24.39 11.49
C ASP A 484 -6.64 22.98 11.45
N LEU A 485 -7.17 22.56 10.30
CA LEU A 485 -7.70 21.19 10.12
C LEU A 485 -6.60 20.13 10.27
N PHE A 486 -5.47 20.27 9.56
CA PHE A 486 -4.36 19.32 9.64
C PHE A 486 -3.81 19.20 11.07
N THR A 487 -3.67 20.33 11.77
CA THR A 487 -3.17 20.37 13.15
C THR A 487 -4.16 19.72 14.11
N SER A 488 -5.45 20.01 13.98
CA SER A 488 -6.51 19.42 14.80
C SER A 488 -6.56 17.90 14.64
N LEU A 489 -6.44 17.41 13.39
CA LEU A 489 -6.41 15.97 13.09
C LEU A 489 -5.19 15.25 13.72
N ARG A 490 -4.00 15.88 13.65
CA ARG A 490 -2.80 15.35 14.31
C ARG A 490 -2.93 15.36 15.83
N GLN A 491 -3.51 16.41 16.41
CA GLN A 491 -3.79 16.51 17.84
C GLN A 491 -4.77 15.43 18.34
N SER A 492 -5.68 14.95 17.48
CA SER A 492 -6.55 13.81 17.79
C SER A 492 -5.88 12.44 17.64
N GLY A 493 -4.56 12.39 17.38
CA GLY A 493 -3.81 11.13 17.28
C GLY A 493 -3.97 10.40 15.95
N VAL A 494 -4.52 11.06 14.93
CA VAL A 494 -4.63 10.52 13.57
C VAL A 494 -3.33 10.84 12.82
N LEU A 495 -2.80 9.88 12.05
CA LEU A 495 -1.68 10.14 11.17
C LEU A 495 -2.17 10.86 9.92
N VAL A 496 -1.65 12.06 9.64
CA VAL A 496 -2.22 12.96 8.63
C VAL A 496 -1.19 13.34 7.59
N HIS A 497 -1.53 13.11 6.32
CA HIS A 497 -0.71 13.41 5.16
C HIS A 497 -1.35 14.50 4.29
N GLN A 498 -0.61 15.56 3.98
CA GLN A 498 -1.03 16.59 3.04
C GLN A 498 -1.00 16.03 1.61
N TRP A 499 -2.18 15.80 1.02
CA TRP A 499 -2.30 15.14 -0.27
C TRP A 499 -2.50 16.13 -1.43
N CYS A 500 -1.98 15.78 -2.61
CA CYS A 500 -2.35 16.43 -3.87
C CYS A 500 -2.13 15.51 -5.07
N ARG A 501 -3.08 15.51 -6.01
CA ARG A 501 -2.99 14.69 -7.21
C ARG A 501 -1.87 15.13 -8.16
N LYS A 502 -1.05 14.17 -8.63
CA LYS A 502 -0.08 14.32 -9.74
C LYS A 502 -0.70 14.84 -11.06
N GLY A 503 -2.02 14.75 -11.23
CA GLY A 503 -2.73 15.06 -12.48
C GLY A 503 -3.21 16.50 -12.66
N HIS A 504 -3.29 17.31 -11.60
CA HIS A 504 -3.76 18.69 -11.74
C HIS A 504 -2.72 19.64 -12.36
N LEU A 505 -1.45 19.22 -12.45
CA LEU A 505 -0.36 20.13 -12.77
C LEU A 505 0.63 19.58 -13.80
N ALA A 506 0.35 18.41 -14.40
CA ALA A 506 1.18 17.77 -15.42
C ALA A 506 0.77 18.14 -16.86
N ARG A 507 0.59 19.44 -17.14
CA ARG A 507 0.62 19.97 -18.51
C ARG A 507 1.85 20.88 -18.68
N GLU A 508 3.03 20.34 -18.44
CA GLU A 508 4.26 20.87 -19.03
C GLU A 508 5.14 19.66 -19.45
N PRO A 509 5.62 19.59 -20.69
CA PRO A 509 6.71 18.70 -21.03
C PRO A 509 7.98 19.20 -20.32
N GLU A 510 8.66 18.31 -19.59
CA GLU A 510 9.99 18.56 -19.02
C GLU A 510 10.98 18.82 -20.16
N ILE A 511 11.14 20.08 -20.58
CA ILE A 511 12.31 20.54 -21.33
C ILE A 511 13.38 20.85 -20.27
N ILE A 512 14.17 19.84 -19.93
CA ILE A 512 15.32 19.98 -19.06
C ILE A 512 16.45 20.63 -19.86
N PHE A 513 16.58 21.95 -19.78
CA PHE A 513 17.87 22.61 -20.02
C PHE A 513 18.71 22.44 -18.76
N LYS A 514 19.64 21.48 -18.74
CA LYS A 514 20.70 21.44 -17.73
C LYS A 514 21.71 22.54 -18.07
N SER A 515 21.59 23.68 -17.38
CA SER A 515 22.65 24.68 -17.30
C SER A 515 23.84 24.06 -16.53
N THR A 516 24.95 23.87 -17.22
CA THR A 516 26.26 23.58 -16.63
C THR A 516 26.89 24.87 -16.10
N GLN A 517 27.21 24.82 -14.80
CA GLN A 517 28.27 25.54 -14.07
C GLN A 517 28.51 27.04 -14.33
N LYS A 518 28.38 27.80 -13.23
CA LYS A 518 28.85 29.18 -13.04
C LYS A 518 30.36 29.31 -13.37
N LEU A 519 30.70 30.28 -14.20
CA LEU A 519 31.98 30.99 -14.21
C LEU A 519 31.71 32.48 -13.89
N PRO A 520 32.63 33.19 -13.23
CA PRO A 520 32.41 34.57 -12.78
C PRO A 520 32.50 35.53 -13.97
N VAL A 521 31.60 36.51 -14.02
CA VAL A 521 31.57 37.56 -15.05
C VAL A 521 31.98 38.88 -14.39
N ASP A 522 33.17 39.35 -14.74
CA ASP A 522 33.52 40.77 -14.75
C ASP A 522 33.43 41.28 -16.20
N GLY A 523 32.82 42.46 -16.38
CA GLY A 523 32.99 43.33 -17.55
C GLY A 523 32.03 43.15 -18.75
N PRO A 524 31.60 44.25 -19.42
CA PRO A 524 30.64 44.20 -20.52
C PRO A 524 31.33 44.16 -21.89
N GLU A 525 31.12 43.10 -22.67
CA GLU A 525 31.35 43.13 -24.12
C GLU A 525 30.20 42.45 -24.89
N SER A 526 29.79 43.11 -25.97
CA SER A 526 28.64 42.80 -26.83
C SER A 526 28.77 41.48 -27.59
N VAL A 527 27.73 40.65 -27.56
CA VAL A 527 27.67 39.35 -28.29
C VAL A 527 27.42 39.57 -29.79
N ASN A 528 28.32 39.02 -30.61
CA ASN A 528 28.26 39.02 -32.08
C ASN A 528 27.30 37.94 -32.61
N THR A 529 26.29 38.33 -33.39
CA THR A 529 25.19 37.48 -33.90
C THR A 529 25.56 36.56 -35.08
N LYS A 530 26.83 36.42 -35.47
CA LYS A 530 27.27 35.59 -36.60
C LYS A 530 27.75 34.16 -36.28
N ALA A 531 27.68 33.70 -35.03
CA ALA A 531 28.33 32.43 -34.63
C ALA A 531 27.47 31.14 -34.74
N TYR A 532 26.18 31.22 -35.11
CA TYR A 532 25.34 30.02 -35.26
C TYR A 532 24.50 30.09 -36.54
N PRO A 533 24.87 29.38 -37.61
CA PRO A 533 23.95 29.20 -38.72
C PRO A 533 22.82 28.23 -38.29
N PRO A 534 21.57 28.46 -38.74
CA PRO A 534 20.47 27.54 -38.48
C PRO A 534 20.74 26.18 -39.12
N ALA A 535 20.30 25.11 -38.46
CA ALA A 535 20.46 23.74 -38.95
C ALA A 535 19.76 23.55 -40.30
N ASP A 536 20.33 22.68 -41.13
CA ASP A 536 19.85 22.37 -42.47
C ASP A 536 18.34 22.01 -42.49
N ALA A 537 17.61 22.61 -43.43
CA ALA A 537 16.16 22.53 -43.51
C ALA A 537 15.70 21.10 -43.86
N GLN A 538 16.51 20.34 -44.61
CA GLN A 538 16.23 18.93 -44.89
C GLN A 538 16.31 18.10 -43.61
N LEU A 539 17.37 18.24 -42.82
CA LEU A 539 17.51 17.53 -41.55
C LEU A 539 16.37 17.83 -40.57
N THR A 540 15.95 19.09 -40.50
CA THR A 540 14.83 19.51 -39.64
C THR A 540 13.50 18.88 -40.07
N THR A 541 13.26 18.80 -41.38
CA THR A 541 12.04 18.18 -41.95
C THR A 541 12.05 16.67 -41.75
N THR A 542 13.22 16.01 -41.87
CA THR A 542 13.36 14.56 -41.62
C THR A 542 13.11 14.21 -40.16
N ILE A 543 13.60 15.02 -39.21
CA ILE A 543 13.36 14.80 -37.78
C ILE A 543 11.87 14.98 -37.45
N LEU A 544 11.22 16.01 -37.99
CA LEU A 544 9.77 16.21 -37.83
C LEU A 544 8.96 15.04 -38.43
N GLY A 545 9.37 14.51 -39.58
CA GLY A 545 8.76 13.32 -40.18
C GLY A 545 8.87 12.06 -39.32
N LEU A 546 10.03 11.83 -38.72
CA LEU A 546 10.27 10.68 -37.82
C LEU A 546 9.48 10.80 -36.51
N VAL A 547 9.38 12.00 -35.95
CA VAL A 547 8.56 12.26 -34.76
C VAL A 547 7.07 12.04 -35.05
N GLN A 548 6.59 12.47 -36.22
CA GLN A 548 5.21 12.25 -36.65
C GLN A 548 4.91 10.76 -36.89
N GLN A 549 5.83 10.01 -37.52
CA GLN A 549 5.71 8.57 -37.72
C GLN A 549 5.69 7.81 -36.38
N ALA A 550 6.56 8.17 -35.43
CA ALA A 550 6.57 7.58 -34.09
C ALA A 550 5.27 7.87 -33.32
N SER A 551 4.70 9.06 -33.51
CA SER A 551 3.42 9.45 -32.89
C SER A 551 2.23 8.67 -33.47
N ASN A 552 2.22 8.43 -34.79
CA ASN A 552 1.20 7.62 -35.46
C ASN A 552 1.33 6.13 -35.13
N TYR A 553 2.55 5.59 -35.00
CA TYR A 553 2.80 4.21 -34.58
C TYR A 553 2.33 3.95 -33.13
N LYS A 554 2.43 4.96 -32.25
CA LYS A 554 1.90 4.91 -30.88
C LYS A 554 0.37 4.87 -30.83
N GLN A 555 -0.32 5.27 -31.90
CA GLN A 555 -1.77 5.20 -32.04
C GLN A 555 -2.24 3.80 -32.49
N LEU A 556 -1.45 3.08 -33.29
CA LEU A 556 -1.67 1.68 -33.67
C LEU A 556 -1.46 0.68 -32.50
N LYS A 557 -0.80 1.13 -31.42
CA LYS A 557 -0.52 0.38 -30.18
C LYS A 557 -1.75 -0.16 -29.44
N LYS A 558 -2.97 0.19 -29.85
CA LYS A 558 -4.18 -0.22 -29.11
C LYS A 558 -4.59 -1.68 -29.33
N GLU A 559 -3.95 -2.42 -30.24
CA GLU A 559 -4.46 -3.76 -30.66
C GLU A 559 -3.43 -4.91 -30.79
N ALA A 560 -2.17 -4.80 -30.33
CA ALA A 560 -1.18 -5.91 -30.45
C ALA A 560 -0.35 -6.19 -29.17
N ASN A 561 0.03 -7.47 -28.97
CA ASN A 561 0.72 -8.04 -27.79
C ASN A 561 2.21 -7.63 -27.68
N GLU A 562 2.73 -7.58 -26.45
CA GLU A 562 4.04 -7.00 -26.10
C GLU A 562 5.29 -7.71 -26.65
N ASP A 563 5.21 -8.97 -27.11
CA ASP A 563 6.40 -9.72 -27.57
C ASP A 563 6.86 -9.32 -28.99
N GLU A 564 5.94 -8.92 -29.87
CA GLU A 564 6.28 -8.40 -31.21
C GLU A 564 6.98 -7.03 -31.13
N TYR A 565 6.75 -6.28 -30.04
CA TYR A 565 7.36 -4.97 -29.81
C TYR A 565 8.87 -5.05 -29.56
N GLN A 566 9.34 -6.10 -28.88
CA GLN A 566 10.78 -6.27 -28.63
C GLN A 566 11.52 -6.69 -29.91
N GLN A 567 10.95 -7.59 -30.71
CA GLN A 567 11.53 -7.96 -32.01
C GLN A 567 11.53 -6.80 -33.01
N ALA A 568 10.44 -6.03 -33.11
CA ALA A 568 10.37 -4.87 -33.99
C ALA A 568 11.32 -3.75 -33.56
N THR A 569 11.47 -3.50 -32.25
CA THR A 569 12.42 -2.50 -31.73
C THR A 569 13.87 -2.93 -31.98
N LEU A 570 14.18 -4.22 -31.85
CA LEU A 570 15.50 -4.76 -32.18
C LEU A 570 15.79 -4.64 -33.69
N MET A 571 14.79 -4.91 -34.54
CA MET A 571 14.92 -4.79 -35.99
C MET A 571 15.12 -3.32 -36.44
N ILE A 572 14.37 -2.38 -35.86
CA ILE A 572 14.48 -0.94 -36.15
C ILE A 572 15.84 -0.39 -35.67
N CYS A 573 16.31 -0.79 -34.49
CA CYS A 573 17.63 -0.39 -34.00
C CYS A 573 18.76 -0.96 -34.87
N THR A 574 18.60 -2.18 -35.39
CA THR A 574 19.58 -2.81 -36.28
C THR A 574 19.65 -2.11 -37.64
N VAL A 575 18.49 -1.80 -38.23
CA VAL A 575 18.42 -1.07 -39.52
C VAL A 575 18.91 0.38 -39.38
N ALA A 576 18.66 1.03 -38.23
CA ALA A 576 19.19 2.37 -37.94
C ALA A 576 20.72 2.35 -37.79
N LEU A 577 21.27 1.32 -37.13
CA LEU A 577 22.71 1.15 -36.98
C LEU A 577 23.40 0.81 -38.31
N GLU A 578 22.81 -0.03 -39.16
CA GLU A 578 23.32 -0.31 -40.52
C GLU A 578 23.29 0.94 -41.41
N ARG A 579 22.22 1.76 -41.33
CA ARG A 579 22.12 3.02 -42.08
C ARG A 579 23.16 4.03 -41.61
N ILE A 580 23.37 4.16 -40.29
CA ILE A 580 24.40 5.05 -39.74
C ILE A 580 25.81 4.57 -40.15
N ALA A 581 26.07 3.26 -40.10
CA ALA A 581 27.33 2.69 -40.56
C ALA A 581 27.58 2.95 -42.06
N THR A 582 26.56 2.78 -42.90
CA THR A 582 26.65 3.03 -44.35
C THR A 582 26.88 4.51 -44.67
N THR A 583 26.27 5.42 -43.89
CA THR A 583 26.46 6.87 -44.04
C THR A 583 27.88 7.31 -43.63
N MET A 584 28.49 6.61 -42.66
CA MET A 584 29.87 6.87 -42.24
C MET A 584 30.90 6.32 -43.25
N VAL A 585 30.64 5.16 -43.89
CA VAL A 585 31.48 4.61 -44.97
C VAL A 585 31.43 5.48 -46.23
N MET A 586 30.29 6.11 -46.53
CA MET A 586 30.17 7.06 -47.65
C MET A 586 30.93 8.38 -47.42
N SER A 587 31.25 8.73 -46.16
CA SER A 587 32.04 9.93 -45.83
C SER A 587 33.56 9.74 -45.99
N GLU A 588 34.04 8.50 -46.14
CA GLU A 588 35.45 8.19 -46.41
C GLU A 588 35.83 8.27 -47.90
N ASN A 589 34.85 8.32 -48.83
CA ASN A 589 35.10 8.41 -50.29
C ASN A 589 35.04 9.84 -50.87
N TYR A 590 34.77 10.86 -50.05
CA TYR A 590 34.86 12.27 -50.42
C TYR A 590 35.90 12.97 -49.54
N SER A 591 37.14 12.49 -49.59
CA SER A 591 38.32 13.15 -49.04
C SER A 591 39.55 12.68 -49.82
N VAL A 592 39.65 13.13 -51.08
CA VAL A 592 40.92 13.27 -51.81
C VAL A 592 41.10 14.75 -52.11
#